data_AF-A0A1G9JBV9-F1
#
_entry.id   AF-A0A1G9JBV9-F1
#
_cell.length_a   1.000
_cell.length_b   1.000
_cell.length_c   1.000
_cell.angle_alpha   90.00
_cell.angle_beta   90.00
_cell.angle_gamma   90.00
#
_symmetry.space_group_name_H-M   'P 1'
#
loop_
_entity.id
_entity.type
_entity.pdbx_description
1 polymer ?
#
loop_
_entity_poly.entity_id
_entity_poly.type
_entity_poly.pdbx_seq_one_letter_code
_entity_poly.pdbx_strand_id
1 'polypeptide(L)'
;MSRRTARAGALAVALALTGCTGSEGTPTASAPALVGQRLTELAQEADTFSRLDVGDEEIVAWAVRDGALRHWRLAEGTSDSRAVEQEYPAVDFAGIDPAELQTRVEALAEGCDGANFRVTVQALTPSALVSELRCGDEEFEALGGADPVAVHLGDDALPDYGGLTVEETWDQLLAQAAVLDPSLRFTSLSLDQERVGFGLSAASATNGCQPALDIARDGTDLAWRCDTPSAEPPLDLAQFSAGELAALQQQAMSDVGIVDPAGVEVTIGRDLGGTARMTVRQGTRLSEVPLG
;
A
#
# COMPACT_ATOMS: atom_id res chain seq x y z
N MET A 1 -24.97 -60.02 55.96
CA MET A 1 -24.21 -58.76 55.93
C MET A 1 -24.56 -58.03 54.64
N SER A 2 -24.93 -56.75 54.78
CA SER A 2 -25.00 -55.63 53.83
C SER A 2 -24.93 -55.90 52.30
N ARG A 3 -25.73 -55.28 51.43
CA ARG A 3 -26.80 -54.27 51.55
C ARG A 3 -27.67 -54.36 50.28
N ARG A 4 -28.98 -54.14 50.47
CA ARG A 4 -30.03 -53.89 49.47
C ARG A 4 -29.74 -52.66 48.61
N THR A 5 -30.21 -52.68 47.35
CA THR A 5 -31.24 -51.78 46.76
C THR A 5 -31.47 -52.23 45.31
N ALA A 6 -32.58 -52.88 44.94
CA ALA A 6 -33.98 -52.41 44.79
C ALA A 6 -34.22 -51.58 43.50
N ARG A 7 -35.06 -52.17 42.60
CA ARG A 7 -36.15 -51.59 41.76
C ARG A 7 -35.84 -50.36 40.90
N ALA A 8 -36.43 -50.09 39.75
CA ALA A 8 -37.44 -50.66 38.84
C ALA A 8 -37.18 -49.92 37.49
N GLY A 9 -37.31 -50.52 36.32
CA GLY A 9 -38.59 -50.66 35.63
C GLY A 9 -39.11 -49.33 35.05
N ALA A 10 -38.94 -49.09 33.75
CA ALA A 10 -40.00 -48.73 32.79
C ALA A 10 -39.44 -48.16 31.47
N LEU A 11 -39.95 -48.72 30.37
CA LEU A 11 -39.97 -48.12 29.02
C LEU A 11 -40.54 -46.68 29.07
N ALA A 12 -40.12 -45.79 28.17
CA ALA A 12 -40.82 -45.57 26.90
C ALA A 12 -40.47 -44.23 26.19
N VAL A 13 -40.61 -44.29 24.86
CA VAL A 13 -40.97 -43.25 23.87
C VAL A 13 -39.90 -42.26 23.37
N ALA A 14 -39.89 -42.20 22.03
CA ALA A 14 -39.11 -41.39 21.11
C ALA A 14 -39.44 -39.89 21.14
N LEU A 15 -38.48 -39.08 20.65
CA LEU A 15 -38.78 -37.86 19.91
C LEU A 15 -37.64 -37.57 18.93
N ALA A 16 -38.01 -37.50 17.66
CA ALA A 16 -37.18 -36.98 16.59
C ALA A 16 -36.92 -35.48 16.84
N LEU A 17 -35.65 -35.08 16.77
CA LEU A 17 -35.28 -33.70 16.49
C LEU A 17 -34.42 -33.72 15.22
N THR A 18 -35.09 -33.33 14.16
CA THR A 18 -34.57 -32.67 12.96
C THR A 18 -33.20 -32.04 13.19
N GLY A 19 -32.19 -32.59 12.52
CA GLY A 19 -30.93 -31.90 12.32
C GLY A 19 -31.18 -30.68 11.43
N CYS A 20 -31.34 -29.52 12.06
CA CYS A 20 -30.97 -28.27 11.44
C CYS A 20 -29.44 -28.18 11.54
N THR A 21 -28.73 -28.79 10.61
CA THR A 21 -27.40 -28.26 10.24
C THR A 21 -27.68 -26.98 9.47
N GLY A 22 -28.00 -25.92 10.19
CA GLY A 22 -27.68 -24.60 9.71
C GLY A 22 -26.17 -24.63 9.54
N SER A 23 -25.69 -24.60 8.30
CA SER A 23 -24.37 -24.05 8.06
C SER A 23 -24.49 -22.62 8.60
N GLU A 24 -24.02 -22.39 9.83
CA GLU A 24 -23.63 -21.05 10.25
C GLU A 24 -22.60 -20.66 9.20
N GLY A 25 -23.05 -19.92 8.18
CA GLY A 25 -22.16 -19.35 7.20
C GLY A 25 -21.15 -18.56 7.99
N THR A 26 -19.87 -18.85 7.80
CA THR A 26 -18.80 -18.05 8.35
C THR A 26 -19.15 -16.59 8.03
N PRO A 27 -19.25 -15.69 9.03
CA PRO A 27 -19.58 -14.31 8.74
C PRO A 27 -18.59 -13.79 7.71
N THR A 28 -19.11 -13.29 6.58
CA THR A 28 -18.32 -12.59 5.59
C THR A 28 -17.78 -11.34 6.27
N ALA A 29 -16.46 -11.11 6.19
CA ALA A 29 -15.85 -9.88 6.63
C ALA A 29 -16.57 -8.70 5.95
N SER A 30 -17.06 -7.74 6.74
CA SER A 30 -17.83 -6.61 6.22
C SER A 30 -17.31 -5.35 6.86
N ALA A 31 -16.82 -4.43 6.02
CA ALA A 31 -16.44 -3.11 6.47
C ALA A 31 -17.63 -2.37 7.11
N PRO A 32 -17.39 -1.52 8.13
CA PRO A 32 -18.39 -0.61 8.65
C PRO A 32 -18.97 0.27 7.54
N ALA A 33 -20.30 0.29 7.41
CA ALA A 33 -21.02 1.13 6.43
C ALA A 33 -20.96 2.64 6.74
N LEU A 34 -20.11 3.06 7.70
CA LEU A 34 -19.99 4.43 8.19
C LEU A 34 -18.68 5.11 7.79
N VAL A 35 -17.72 4.42 7.15
CA VAL A 35 -16.41 4.99 6.79
C VAL A 35 -16.55 6.32 6.03
N GLY A 36 -17.38 6.36 4.98
CA GLY A 36 -17.59 7.59 4.20
C GLY A 36 -18.21 8.74 5.01
N GLN A 37 -19.17 8.44 5.90
CA GLN A 37 -19.73 9.44 6.81
C GLN A 37 -18.65 9.97 7.77
N ARG A 38 -17.85 9.09 8.37
CA ARG A 38 -16.80 9.46 9.33
C ARG A 38 -15.70 10.29 8.70
N LEU A 39 -15.31 10.00 7.46
CA LEU A 39 -14.37 10.82 6.72
C LEU A 39 -14.91 12.24 6.45
N THR A 40 -16.22 12.36 6.16
CA THR A 40 -16.88 13.66 6.00
C THR A 40 -16.90 14.46 7.29
N GLU A 41 -17.13 13.80 8.43
CA GLU A 41 -17.05 14.43 9.76
C GLU A 41 -15.61 14.84 10.10
N LEU A 42 -14.62 14.00 9.79
CA LEU A 42 -13.20 14.30 10.00
C LEU A 42 -12.74 15.51 9.19
N ALA A 43 -13.18 15.65 7.94
CA ALA A 43 -12.86 16.80 7.08
C ALA A 43 -13.38 18.15 7.61
N GLN A 44 -14.30 18.14 8.59
CA GLN A 44 -14.76 19.36 9.28
C GLN A 44 -13.87 19.74 10.47
N GLU A 45 -13.08 18.80 10.97
CA GLU A 45 -12.27 18.92 12.19
C GLU A 45 -10.76 18.96 11.93
N ALA A 46 -10.32 18.53 10.75
CA ALA A 46 -8.93 18.44 10.34
C ALA A 46 -8.69 19.15 9.00
N ASP A 47 -7.45 19.57 8.77
CA ASP A 47 -7.02 20.34 7.60
C ASP A 47 -6.69 19.44 6.40
N THR A 48 -6.01 18.31 6.63
CA THR A 48 -5.59 17.38 5.57
C THR A 48 -5.69 15.92 6.00
N PHE A 49 -5.93 15.03 5.05
CA PHE A 49 -6.01 13.58 5.22
C PHE A 49 -4.63 12.92 5.02
N SER A 50 -4.27 11.94 5.86
CA SER A 50 -3.03 11.18 5.68
C SER A 50 -3.28 9.68 5.55
N ARG A 51 -4.02 9.07 6.48
CA ARG A 51 -4.23 7.61 6.51
C ARG A 51 -5.56 7.27 7.17
N LEU A 52 -6.12 6.15 6.74
CA LEU A 52 -7.29 5.49 7.32
C LEU A 52 -6.98 4.00 7.49
N ASP A 53 -7.27 3.45 8.66
CA ASP A 53 -7.29 2.01 8.90
C ASP A 53 -8.70 1.60 9.31
N VAL A 54 -9.20 0.52 8.71
CA VAL A 54 -10.55 0.01 8.93
C VAL A 54 -10.51 -1.49 9.23
N GLY A 55 -11.19 -1.90 10.29
CA GLY A 55 -11.52 -3.29 10.62
C GLY A 55 -13.02 -3.44 10.83
N ASP A 56 -13.46 -4.59 11.34
CA ASP A 56 -14.90 -4.88 11.55
C ASP A 56 -15.61 -3.88 12.47
N GLU A 57 -14.94 -3.46 13.55
CA GLU A 57 -15.49 -2.55 14.57
C GLU A 57 -14.64 -1.28 14.74
N GLU A 58 -13.51 -1.19 14.03
CA GLU A 58 -12.51 -0.14 14.18
C GLU A 58 -12.46 0.74 12.93
N ILE A 59 -12.46 2.06 13.14
CA ILE A 59 -12.19 3.05 12.11
C ILE A 59 -11.23 4.05 12.73
N VAL A 60 -9.98 4.04 12.28
CA VAL A 60 -8.90 4.86 12.82
C VAL A 60 -8.32 5.70 11.71
N ALA A 61 -8.09 6.99 11.93
CA ALA A 61 -7.52 7.87 10.93
C ALA A 61 -6.37 8.72 11.46
N TRP A 62 -5.49 9.11 10.55
CA TRP A 62 -4.46 10.12 10.77
C TRP A 62 -4.73 11.29 9.85
N ALA A 63 -4.78 12.48 10.45
CA ALA A 63 -5.07 13.72 9.74
C ALA A 63 -4.34 14.89 10.41
N VAL A 64 -3.97 15.90 9.63
CA VAL A 64 -3.29 17.09 10.16
C VAL A 64 -4.32 18.07 10.69
N ARG A 65 -4.07 18.61 11.87
CA ARG A 65 -4.83 19.73 12.45
C ARG A 65 -3.85 20.71 13.06
N ASP A 66 -3.98 21.99 12.71
CA ASP A 66 -3.12 23.07 13.20
C ASP A 66 -1.62 22.80 12.92
N GLY A 67 -1.34 22.17 11.77
CA GLY A 67 0.02 21.82 11.33
C GLY A 67 0.67 20.62 12.04
N ALA A 68 -0.08 19.86 12.83
CA ALA A 68 0.41 18.64 13.48
C ALA A 68 -0.44 17.43 13.09
N LEU A 69 0.21 16.30 12.85
CA LEU A 69 -0.49 15.03 12.61
C LEU A 69 -1.16 14.53 13.90
N ARG A 70 -2.43 14.15 13.78
CA ARG A 70 -3.29 13.68 14.87
C ARG A 70 -3.84 12.31 14.58
N HIS A 71 -4.01 11.52 15.63
CA HIS A 71 -4.67 10.22 15.58
C HIS A 71 -6.13 10.36 16.03
N TRP A 72 -7.06 9.87 15.22
CA TRP A 72 -8.49 9.95 15.42
C TRP A 72 -9.09 8.56 15.49
N ARG A 73 -9.91 8.31 16.52
CA ARG A 73 -10.82 7.16 16.52
C ARG A 73 -12.17 7.64 16.03
N LEU A 74 -12.72 6.95 15.05
CA LEU A 74 -13.91 7.37 14.31
C LEU A 74 -15.10 6.43 14.49
N ALA A 75 -14.91 5.22 15.03
CA ALA A 75 -16.00 4.24 15.19
C ALA A 75 -17.21 4.83 15.95
N GLU A 76 -16.95 5.48 17.09
CA GLU A 76 -17.98 6.08 17.96
C GLU A 76 -18.25 7.58 17.67
N GLY A 77 -17.57 8.17 16.68
CA GLY A 77 -17.59 9.60 16.38
C GLY A 77 -16.17 10.19 16.34
N THR A 78 -16.05 11.46 15.99
CA THR A 78 -14.74 12.11 15.75
C THR A 78 -14.13 12.63 17.04
N SER A 79 -13.18 11.89 17.61
CA SER A 79 -12.42 12.31 18.80
C SER A 79 -10.91 12.24 18.56
N ASP A 80 -10.20 13.35 18.74
CA ASP A 80 -8.73 13.38 18.75
C ASP A 80 -8.24 12.65 19.99
N SER A 81 -7.30 11.75 19.79
CA SER A 81 -6.73 10.95 20.85
C SER A 81 -5.30 11.37 21.23
N ARG A 82 -4.50 11.93 20.29
CA ARG A 82 -3.10 12.35 20.52
C ARG A 82 -2.44 12.94 19.27
N ALA A 83 -1.46 13.80 19.50
CA ALA A 83 -0.48 14.21 18.50
C ALA A 83 0.53 13.09 18.20
N VAL A 84 1.01 13.04 16.96
CA VAL A 84 2.03 12.12 16.45
C VAL A 84 3.25 12.94 16.00
N GLU A 85 4.44 12.64 16.51
CA GLU A 85 5.67 13.42 16.26
C GLU A 85 6.39 13.09 14.95
N GLN A 86 5.78 12.29 14.08
CA GLN A 86 6.39 11.81 12.85
C GLN A 86 5.83 12.60 11.65
N GLU A 87 6.68 12.85 10.65
CA GLU A 87 6.27 13.41 9.36
C GLU A 87 5.56 12.32 8.55
N TYR A 88 4.44 12.68 7.93
CA TYR A 88 3.65 11.81 7.05
C TYR A 88 3.18 12.62 5.84
N PRO A 89 3.05 11.97 4.66
CA PRO A 89 2.35 12.60 3.55
C PRO A 89 0.91 12.87 3.96
N ALA A 90 0.40 14.03 3.57
CA ALA A 90 -0.98 14.42 3.86
C ALA A 90 -1.53 15.33 2.77
N VAL A 91 -2.72 15.02 2.29
CA VAL A 91 -3.36 15.66 1.14
C VAL A 91 -4.63 16.39 1.54
N ASP A 92 -5.01 17.40 0.77
CA ASP A 92 -6.26 18.12 0.99
C ASP A 92 -7.47 17.16 0.92
N PHE A 93 -8.41 17.28 1.86
CA PHE A 93 -9.66 16.51 1.84
C PHE A 93 -10.47 16.74 0.56
N ALA A 94 -10.29 17.87 -0.15
CA ALA A 94 -10.89 18.10 -1.45
C ALA A 94 -10.48 17.08 -2.52
N GLY A 95 -9.32 16.43 -2.35
CA GLY A 95 -8.85 15.33 -3.22
C GLY A 95 -9.31 13.95 -2.75
N ILE A 96 -10.08 13.85 -1.67
CA ILE A 96 -10.55 12.60 -1.08
C ILE A 96 -12.06 12.49 -1.27
N ASP A 97 -12.51 11.49 -2.04
CA ASP A 97 -13.94 11.15 -2.14
C ASP A 97 -14.30 10.11 -1.05
N PRO A 98 -15.11 10.48 -0.04
CA PRO A 98 -15.48 9.56 1.02
C PRO A 98 -16.32 8.36 0.56
N ALA A 99 -17.12 8.52 -0.49
CA ALA A 99 -17.95 7.44 -1.03
C ALA A 99 -17.12 6.44 -1.84
N GLU A 100 -16.13 6.94 -2.57
CA GLU A 100 -15.15 6.09 -3.25
C GLU A 100 -14.34 5.28 -2.24
N LEU A 101 -13.85 5.92 -1.18
CA LEU A 101 -13.11 5.24 -0.12
C LEU A 101 -13.95 4.20 0.62
N GLN A 102 -15.23 4.48 0.89
CA GLN A 102 -16.16 3.48 1.43
C GLN A 102 -16.21 2.24 0.52
N THR A 103 -16.46 2.45 -0.77
CA THR A 103 -16.60 1.37 -1.76
C THR A 103 -15.32 0.55 -1.87
N ARG A 104 -14.16 1.22 -1.86
CA ARG A 104 -12.84 0.58 -1.90
C ARG A 104 -12.59 -0.29 -0.67
N VAL A 105 -12.87 0.23 0.52
CA VAL A 105 -12.68 -0.51 1.77
C VAL A 105 -13.59 -1.73 1.83
N GLU A 106 -14.86 -1.58 1.43
CA GLU A 106 -15.80 -2.70 1.32
C GLU A 106 -15.29 -3.78 0.35
N ALA A 107 -14.89 -3.39 -0.85
CA ALA A 107 -14.38 -4.32 -1.86
C ALA A 107 -13.11 -5.06 -1.41
N LEU A 108 -12.21 -4.39 -0.68
CA LEU A 108 -11.02 -5.04 -0.13
C LEU A 108 -11.38 -5.98 1.03
N ALA A 109 -12.25 -5.57 1.95
CA ALA A 109 -12.63 -6.39 3.10
C ALA A 109 -13.27 -7.72 2.69
N GLU A 110 -14.01 -7.76 1.58
CA GLU A 110 -14.56 -9.00 0.99
C GLU A 110 -13.48 -10.04 0.66
N GLY A 111 -12.20 -9.65 0.55
CA GLY A 111 -11.08 -10.56 0.33
C GLY A 111 -10.71 -11.42 1.55
N CYS A 112 -11.22 -11.13 2.75
CA CYS A 112 -10.91 -11.85 3.98
C CYS A 112 -12.08 -12.75 4.46
N ASP A 113 -12.53 -13.68 3.63
CA ASP A 113 -13.64 -14.58 3.97
C ASP A 113 -13.39 -15.39 5.27
N GLY A 114 -14.17 -15.08 6.31
CA GLY A 114 -14.14 -15.80 7.58
C GLY A 114 -12.94 -15.53 8.48
N ALA A 115 -12.18 -14.47 8.21
CA ALA A 115 -11.06 -13.99 9.02
C ALA A 115 -11.28 -12.54 9.44
N ASN A 116 -10.56 -12.09 10.48
CA ASN A 116 -10.50 -10.67 10.78
C ASN A 116 -9.70 -9.97 9.66
N PHE A 117 -9.96 -8.68 9.47
CA PHE A 117 -9.26 -7.90 8.47
C PHE A 117 -8.78 -6.55 8.99
N ARG A 118 -7.81 -6.01 8.28
CA ARG A 118 -7.40 -4.61 8.35
C ARG A 118 -7.18 -4.09 6.94
N VAL A 119 -8.01 -3.14 6.54
CA VAL A 119 -7.78 -2.34 5.33
C VAL A 119 -7.07 -1.06 5.75
N THR A 120 -5.90 -0.81 5.20
CA THR A 120 -5.20 0.47 5.34
C THR A 120 -5.31 1.21 4.02
N VAL A 121 -5.74 2.47 4.05
CA VAL A 121 -5.70 3.40 2.92
C VAL A 121 -4.86 4.59 3.33
N GLN A 122 -3.84 4.90 2.54
CA GLN A 122 -2.89 5.95 2.85
C GLN A 122 -2.66 6.87 1.66
N ALA A 123 -2.69 8.18 1.90
CA ALA A 123 -2.23 9.16 0.92
C ALA A 123 -0.70 9.17 0.86
N LEU A 124 -0.15 9.09 -0.35
CA LEU A 124 1.27 9.28 -0.61
C LEU A 124 1.53 10.60 -1.32
N THR A 125 0.75 10.90 -2.35
CA THR A 125 0.83 12.16 -3.11
C THR A 125 -0.59 12.70 -3.32
N PRO A 126 -0.74 13.95 -3.79
CA PRO A 126 -2.06 14.48 -4.14
C PRO A 126 -2.81 13.66 -5.19
N SER A 127 -2.14 12.79 -5.96
CA SER A 127 -2.75 11.94 -6.99
C SER A 127 -2.80 10.46 -6.63
N ALA A 128 -2.11 10.03 -5.57
CA ALA A 128 -1.94 8.61 -5.28
C ALA A 128 -2.29 8.26 -3.84
N LEU A 129 -3.19 7.28 -3.72
CA LEU A 129 -3.45 6.54 -2.51
C LEU A 129 -2.85 5.13 -2.64
N VAL A 130 -2.27 4.61 -1.57
CA VAL A 130 -1.96 3.19 -1.41
C VAL A 130 -3.04 2.54 -0.58
N SER A 131 -3.45 1.34 -0.95
CA SER A 131 -4.38 0.54 -0.15
C SER A 131 -3.84 -0.86 0.08
N GLU A 132 -3.90 -1.34 1.31
CA GLU A 132 -3.44 -2.65 1.72
C GLU A 132 -4.57 -3.41 2.41
N LEU A 133 -4.67 -4.71 2.13
CA LEU A 133 -5.51 -5.64 2.85
C LEU A 133 -4.62 -6.61 3.62
N ARG A 134 -4.89 -6.75 4.92
CA ARG A 134 -4.30 -7.78 5.78
C ARG A 134 -5.43 -8.64 6.34
N CYS A 135 -5.31 -9.96 6.26
CA CYS A 135 -6.28 -10.93 6.79
C CYS A 135 -5.61 -11.83 7.83
N GLY A 136 -6.34 -12.24 8.85
CA GLY A 136 -5.87 -13.25 9.79
C GLY A 136 -6.82 -13.52 10.95
N ASP A 137 -6.45 -14.47 11.81
CA ASP A 137 -7.20 -14.78 13.03
C ASP A 137 -6.92 -13.78 14.17
N GLU A 138 -5.94 -12.90 13.98
CA GLU A 138 -5.50 -11.91 14.96
C GLU A 138 -6.46 -10.71 15.06
N GLU A 139 -6.42 -10.00 16.19
CA GLU A 139 -7.19 -8.77 16.38
C GLU A 139 -6.64 -7.61 15.51
N PHE A 140 -7.48 -6.60 15.24
CA PHE A 140 -7.19 -5.46 14.37
C PHE A 140 -5.81 -4.80 14.59
N GLU A 141 -5.40 -4.59 15.85
CA GLU A 141 -4.10 -3.97 16.16
C GLU A 141 -2.92 -4.90 15.84
N ALA A 142 -3.08 -6.21 16.08
CA ALA A 142 -2.05 -7.21 15.81
C ALA A 142 -1.87 -7.45 14.30
N LEU A 143 -2.96 -7.37 13.52
CA LEU A 143 -2.91 -7.44 12.04
C LEU A 143 -2.02 -6.37 11.41
N GLY A 144 -1.70 -5.27 12.12
CA GLY A 144 -0.72 -4.29 11.64
C GLY A 144 0.70 -4.83 11.45
N GLY A 145 1.02 -5.99 12.02
CA GLY A 145 2.30 -6.69 11.83
C GLY A 145 2.24 -7.91 10.90
N ALA A 146 1.08 -8.30 10.40
CA ALA A 146 0.89 -9.45 9.51
C ALA A 146 1.14 -9.07 8.05
N ASP A 147 1.70 -9.97 7.22
CA ASP A 147 1.96 -9.64 5.81
C ASP A 147 0.66 -9.29 5.06
N PRO A 148 0.69 -8.29 4.15
CA PRO A 148 -0.45 -7.95 3.31
C PRO A 148 -0.77 -9.10 2.35
N VAL A 149 -2.06 -9.31 2.10
CA VAL A 149 -2.56 -10.26 1.09
C VAL A 149 -2.89 -9.59 -0.24
N ALA A 150 -3.10 -8.27 -0.22
CA ALA A 150 -3.29 -7.46 -1.41
C ALA A 150 -2.77 -6.03 -1.16
N VAL A 151 -2.10 -5.47 -2.17
CA VAL A 151 -1.60 -4.09 -2.16
C VAL A 151 -1.96 -3.43 -3.48
N HIS A 152 -2.50 -2.21 -3.39
CA HIS A 152 -2.92 -1.41 -4.53
C HIS A 152 -2.26 -0.03 -4.47
N LEU A 153 -1.96 0.51 -5.65
CA LEU A 153 -1.54 1.89 -5.85
C LEU A 153 -2.52 2.56 -6.81
N GLY A 154 -3.29 3.54 -6.31
CA GLY A 154 -4.48 3.99 -7.00
C GLY A 154 -5.51 2.87 -7.07
N ASP A 155 -6.18 2.70 -8.20
CA ASP A 155 -7.18 1.64 -8.43
C ASP A 155 -6.56 0.28 -8.76
N ASP A 156 -5.27 0.26 -9.10
CA ASP A 156 -4.61 -0.93 -9.65
C ASP A 156 -3.85 -1.69 -8.58
N ALA A 157 -3.89 -3.02 -8.66
CA ALA A 157 -3.02 -3.88 -7.87
C ALA A 157 -1.57 -3.66 -8.29
N LEU A 158 -0.63 -3.80 -7.35
CA LEU A 158 0.78 -3.73 -7.69
C LEU A 158 1.14 -4.87 -8.68
N PRO A 159 1.89 -4.58 -9.75
CA PRO A 159 2.24 -5.57 -10.74
C PRO A 159 3.33 -6.51 -10.21
N ASP A 160 3.28 -7.76 -10.65
CA ASP A 160 4.42 -8.68 -10.54
C ASP A 160 5.38 -8.37 -11.69
N TYR A 161 6.56 -7.87 -11.36
CA TYR A 161 7.64 -7.61 -12.31
C TYR A 161 8.44 -8.88 -12.68
N GLY A 162 8.12 -10.01 -12.06
CA GLY A 162 8.70 -11.31 -12.32
C GLY A 162 8.39 -11.82 -13.73
N GLY A 163 9.44 -12.22 -14.45
CA GLY A 163 9.30 -12.81 -15.79
C GLY A 163 8.98 -11.82 -16.93
N LEU A 164 8.80 -10.53 -16.62
CA LEU A 164 8.66 -9.48 -17.63
C LEU A 164 9.97 -9.29 -18.41
N THR A 165 9.85 -8.91 -19.68
CA THR A 165 10.97 -8.39 -20.45
C THR A 165 11.42 -7.03 -19.89
N VAL A 166 12.63 -6.59 -20.28
CA VAL A 166 13.16 -5.29 -19.86
C VAL A 166 12.23 -4.14 -20.26
N GLU A 167 11.69 -4.17 -21.49
CA GLU A 167 10.77 -3.14 -21.97
C GLU A 167 9.42 -3.17 -21.23
N GLU A 168 8.84 -4.34 -21.02
CA GLU A 168 7.60 -4.47 -20.21
C GLU A 168 7.81 -4.01 -18.77
N THR A 169 8.98 -4.25 -18.19
CA THR A 169 9.33 -3.75 -16.85
C THR A 169 9.30 -2.22 -16.84
N TRP A 170 9.92 -1.56 -17.82
CA TRP A 170 9.91 -0.10 -17.93
C TRP A 170 8.52 0.47 -18.20
N ASP A 171 7.70 -0.21 -18.99
CA ASP A 171 6.31 0.19 -19.25
C ASP A 171 5.49 0.22 -17.95
N GLN A 172 5.58 -0.84 -17.15
CA GLN A 172 4.91 -0.91 -15.84
C GLN A 172 5.45 0.12 -14.86
N LEU A 173 6.76 0.34 -14.82
CA LEU A 173 7.38 1.36 -13.97
C LEU A 173 6.89 2.78 -14.31
N LEU A 174 6.81 3.11 -15.60
CA LEU A 174 6.31 4.40 -16.06
C LEU A 174 4.80 4.56 -15.79
N ALA A 175 4.02 3.48 -15.91
CA ALA A 175 2.61 3.49 -15.54
C ALA A 175 2.42 3.78 -14.05
N GLN A 176 3.14 3.07 -13.16
CA GLN A 176 3.12 3.34 -11.72
C GLN A 176 3.61 4.74 -11.38
N ALA A 177 4.68 5.20 -12.05
CA ALA A 177 5.19 6.55 -11.89
C ALA A 177 4.12 7.60 -12.21
N ALA A 178 3.31 7.40 -13.26
CA ALA A 178 2.24 8.32 -13.65
C ALA A 178 1.10 8.36 -12.64
N VAL A 179 0.84 7.27 -11.90
CA VAL A 179 -0.10 7.26 -10.78
C VAL A 179 0.46 8.09 -9.61
N LEU A 180 1.72 7.87 -9.24
CA LEU A 180 2.39 8.57 -8.15
C LEU A 180 2.51 10.08 -8.40
N ASP A 181 2.95 10.47 -9.60
CA ASP A 181 3.05 11.86 -10.03
C ASP A 181 2.77 11.95 -11.54
N PRO A 182 1.61 12.48 -11.96
CA PRO A 182 1.25 12.61 -13.37
C PRO A 182 2.20 13.50 -14.19
N SER A 183 3.02 14.34 -13.54
CA SER A 183 4.04 15.13 -14.22
C SER A 183 5.32 14.33 -14.53
N LEU A 184 5.39 13.10 -14.03
CA LEU A 184 6.53 12.20 -14.16
C LEU A 184 7.86 12.80 -13.69
N ARG A 185 7.80 13.57 -12.60
CA ARG A 185 8.96 14.27 -12.01
C ARG A 185 9.46 13.57 -10.75
N PHE A 186 10.62 12.94 -10.88
CA PHE A 186 11.22 12.10 -9.84
C PHE A 186 12.63 12.56 -9.50
N THR A 187 13.11 12.27 -8.30
CA THR A 187 14.53 12.39 -7.96
C THR A 187 15.30 11.14 -8.37
N SER A 188 14.69 9.98 -8.23
CA SER A 188 15.28 8.72 -8.65
C SER A 188 14.22 7.67 -8.99
N LEU A 189 14.65 6.69 -9.76
CA LEU A 189 13.98 5.41 -9.93
C LEU A 189 15.02 4.31 -9.79
N SER A 190 14.75 3.26 -9.03
CA SER A 190 15.64 2.11 -8.90
C SER A 190 14.89 0.79 -9.10
N LEU A 191 15.60 -0.19 -9.63
CA LEU A 191 15.13 -1.56 -9.80
C LEU A 191 16.27 -2.48 -9.41
N ASP A 192 16.03 -3.43 -8.52
CA ASP A 192 16.95 -4.52 -8.23
C ASP A 192 16.24 -5.89 -8.25
N GLN A 193 16.84 -6.91 -7.65
CA GLN A 193 16.28 -8.27 -7.63
C GLN A 193 15.03 -8.39 -6.75
N GLU A 194 14.92 -7.54 -5.74
CA GLU A 194 13.93 -7.65 -4.68
C GLU A 194 12.92 -6.51 -4.74
N ARG A 195 13.34 -5.31 -5.17
CA ARG A 195 12.54 -4.11 -5.05
C ARG A 195 12.62 -3.16 -6.25
N VAL A 196 11.56 -2.38 -6.36
CA VAL A 196 11.43 -1.20 -7.20
C VAL A 196 11.32 0.02 -6.28
N GLY A 197 12.20 1.01 -6.47
CA GLY A 197 12.23 2.23 -5.69
C GLY A 197 11.80 3.45 -6.52
N PHE A 198 10.98 4.31 -5.92
CA PHE A 198 10.62 5.62 -6.47
C PHE A 198 11.03 6.71 -5.48
N GLY A 199 11.96 7.58 -5.89
CA GLY A 199 12.22 8.84 -5.20
C GLY A 199 11.38 9.93 -5.84
N LEU A 200 10.35 10.42 -5.15
CA LEU A 200 9.53 11.51 -5.69
C LEU A 200 10.27 12.84 -5.66
N SER A 201 9.80 13.83 -6.41
CA SER A 201 10.37 15.18 -6.35
C SER A 201 9.77 16.02 -5.22
N ALA A 202 10.40 17.15 -4.91
CA ALA A 202 9.85 18.11 -3.96
C ALA A 202 8.49 18.68 -4.39
N ALA A 203 8.09 18.55 -5.66
CA ALA A 203 6.77 18.96 -6.14
C ALA A 203 5.65 18.04 -5.62
N SER A 204 5.97 16.77 -5.33
CA SER A 204 5.05 15.78 -4.76
C SER A 204 5.06 15.82 -3.22
N ALA A 205 5.93 16.64 -2.62
CA ALA A 205 6.06 16.74 -1.17
C ALA A 205 4.82 17.39 -0.54
N THR A 206 4.34 16.82 0.56
CA THR A 206 3.20 17.32 1.31
C THR A 206 3.50 17.29 2.79
N ASN A 207 3.02 18.29 3.54
CA ASN A 207 3.21 18.37 4.99
C ASN A 207 4.68 18.16 5.46
N GLY A 208 5.64 18.72 4.71
CA GLY A 208 7.08 18.57 5.00
C GLY A 208 7.70 17.24 4.57
N CYS A 209 6.90 16.28 4.13
CA CYS A 209 7.32 14.96 3.69
C CYS A 209 7.51 14.92 2.16
N GLN A 210 8.71 14.58 1.68
CA GLN A 210 8.94 14.12 0.31
C GLN A 210 8.87 12.59 0.30
N PRO A 211 7.81 11.97 -0.24
CA PRO A 211 7.68 10.52 -0.18
C PRO A 211 8.75 9.82 -1.03
N ALA A 212 9.29 8.74 -0.50
CA ALA A 212 10.02 7.73 -1.27
C ALA A 212 9.37 6.37 -1.03
N LEU A 213 9.21 5.60 -2.09
CA LEU A 213 8.55 4.30 -2.08
C LEU A 213 9.53 3.20 -2.43
N ASP A 214 9.34 2.04 -1.83
CA ASP A 214 10.05 0.81 -2.12
C ASP A 214 9.01 -0.33 -2.22
N ILE A 215 8.74 -0.79 -3.43
CA ILE A 215 7.76 -1.82 -3.78
C ILE A 215 8.48 -3.15 -3.96
N ALA A 216 7.98 -4.23 -3.36
CA ALA A 216 8.50 -5.57 -3.63
C ALA A 216 8.28 -5.94 -5.10
N ARG A 217 9.28 -6.59 -5.71
CA ARG A 217 9.28 -6.88 -7.15
C ARG A 217 8.15 -7.83 -7.58
N ASP A 218 7.63 -8.63 -6.67
CA ASP A 218 6.46 -9.49 -6.88
C ASP A 218 5.11 -8.79 -6.61
N GLY A 219 5.13 -7.48 -6.28
CA GLY A 219 3.95 -6.68 -5.98
C GLY A 219 3.29 -6.99 -4.63
N THR A 220 3.89 -7.84 -3.80
CA THR A 220 3.26 -8.30 -2.56
C THR A 220 3.34 -7.30 -1.42
N ASP A 221 4.30 -6.37 -1.46
CA ASP A 221 4.55 -5.41 -0.37
C ASP A 221 4.92 -4.02 -0.92
N LEU A 222 4.60 -3.01 -0.13
CA LEU A 222 4.98 -1.62 -0.37
C LEU A 222 5.41 -0.98 0.95
N ALA A 223 6.64 -0.50 0.97
CA ALA A 223 7.13 0.37 2.02
C ALA A 223 7.26 1.79 1.48
N TRP A 224 7.13 2.77 2.38
CA TRP A 224 7.41 4.16 2.05
C TRP A 224 8.09 4.85 3.24
N ARG A 225 8.74 5.98 2.96
CA ARG A 225 9.34 6.86 3.96
C ARG A 225 9.15 8.32 3.59
N CYS A 226 9.22 9.19 4.59
CA CYS A 226 9.33 10.64 4.38
C CYS A 226 10.79 11.05 4.35
N ASP A 227 11.27 11.42 3.17
CA ASP A 227 12.55 12.08 3.01
C ASP A 227 12.37 13.60 3.17
N THR A 228 13.44 14.30 3.57
CA THR A 228 13.43 15.77 3.60
C THR A 228 13.41 16.32 2.17
N PRO A 229 12.56 17.31 1.85
CA PRO A 229 12.48 17.89 0.53
C PRO A 229 13.85 18.35 -0.01
N SER A 230 14.27 17.75 -1.11
CA SER A 230 15.53 18.07 -1.77
C SER A 230 15.39 19.31 -2.66
N ALA A 231 16.44 20.13 -2.73
CA ALA A 231 16.55 21.21 -3.70
C ALA A 231 17.05 20.73 -5.08
N GLU A 232 17.32 19.44 -5.23
CA GLU A 232 17.79 18.85 -6.47
C GLU A 232 16.73 18.97 -7.57
N PRO A 233 17.10 19.39 -8.80
CA PRO A 233 16.16 19.47 -9.90
C PRO A 233 15.63 18.07 -10.24
N PRO A 234 14.31 17.89 -10.44
CA PRO A 234 13.76 16.58 -10.78
C PRO A 234 14.28 16.08 -12.13
N LEU A 235 14.32 14.77 -12.28
CA LEU A 235 14.34 14.07 -13.55
C LEU A 235 12.95 14.19 -14.19
N ASP A 236 12.92 14.55 -15.47
CA ASP A 236 11.70 14.55 -16.26
C ASP A 236 11.63 13.20 -16.99
N LEU A 237 10.82 12.28 -16.47
CA LEU A 237 10.64 10.96 -17.09
C LEU A 237 9.61 10.99 -18.23
N ALA A 238 8.80 12.05 -18.36
CA ALA A 238 7.80 12.17 -19.42
C ALA A 238 8.41 12.24 -20.83
N GLN A 239 9.70 12.57 -20.93
CA GLN A 239 10.41 12.61 -22.20
C GLN A 239 10.87 11.24 -22.71
N PHE A 240 10.75 10.18 -21.91
CA PHE A 240 11.21 8.84 -22.26
C PHE A 240 10.04 7.88 -22.42
N SER A 241 10.10 7.07 -23.47
CA SER A 241 9.29 5.87 -23.62
C SER A 241 9.95 4.66 -22.93
N ALA A 242 9.15 3.63 -22.64
CA ALA A 242 9.66 2.36 -22.11
C ALA A 242 10.73 1.73 -23.01
N GLY A 243 10.52 1.75 -24.33
CA GLY A 243 11.49 1.24 -25.31
C GLY A 243 12.81 2.01 -25.31
N GLU A 244 12.80 3.33 -25.11
CA GLU A 244 14.02 4.13 -25.01
C GLU A 244 14.81 3.80 -23.74
N LEU A 245 14.14 3.69 -22.58
CA LEU A 245 14.77 3.28 -21.33
C LEU A 245 15.31 1.85 -21.41
N ALA A 246 14.56 0.93 -22.03
CA ALA A 246 15.01 -0.44 -22.27
C ALA A 246 16.25 -0.50 -23.16
N ALA A 247 16.29 0.30 -24.24
CA ALA A 247 17.45 0.38 -25.12
C ALA A 247 18.68 0.95 -24.39
N LEU A 248 18.50 1.98 -23.55
CA LEU A 248 19.57 2.55 -22.73
C LEU A 248 20.11 1.52 -21.72
N GLN A 249 19.22 0.76 -21.08
CA GLN A 249 19.62 -0.31 -20.17
C GLN A 249 20.41 -1.40 -20.90
N GLN A 250 19.93 -1.86 -22.06
CA GLN A 250 20.60 -2.88 -22.86
C GLN A 250 21.97 -2.40 -23.37
N GLN A 251 22.09 -1.13 -23.74
CA GLN A 251 23.35 -0.49 -24.09
C GLN A 251 24.31 -0.53 -22.90
N ALA A 252 23.88 -0.06 -21.73
CA ALA A 252 24.68 -0.05 -20.51
C ALA A 252 25.14 -1.48 -20.12
N MET A 253 24.25 -2.48 -20.22
CA MET A 253 24.58 -3.89 -20.01
C MET A 253 25.65 -4.38 -20.99
N SER A 254 25.50 -4.06 -22.28
CA SER A 254 26.43 -4.46 -23.34
C SER A 254 27.82 -3.87 -23.15
N ASP A 255 27.91 -2.60 -22.70
CA ASP A 255 29.19 -1.90 -22.48
C ASP A 255 30.08 -2.57 -21.43
N VAL A 256 29.48 -3.33 -20.51
CA VAL A 256 30.20 -4.09 -19.46
C VAL A 256 30.05 -5.61 -19.59
N GLY A 257 29.53 -6.09 -20.72
CA GLY A 257 29.41 -7.53 -21.01
C GLY A 257 28.43 -8.28 -20.13
N ILE A 258 27.36 -7.62 -19.66
CA ILE A 258 26.22 -8.26 -19.01
C ILE A 258 25.29 -8.80 -20.10
N VAL A 259 25.01 -10.10 -20.07
CA VAL A 259 24.18 -10.79 -21.09
C VAL A 259 22.81 -11.16 -20.53
N ASP A 260 22.72 -11.44 -19.23
CA ASP A 260 21.50 -11.83 -18.53
C ASP A 260 21.03 -10.69 -17.62
N PRO A 261 19.79 -10.18 -17.77
CA PRO A 261 19.22 -9.19 -16.87
C PRO A 261 18.97 -9.73 -15.45
N ALA A 262 19.00 -11.05 -15.23
CA ALA A 262 18.90 -11.61 -13.90
C ALA A 262 20.01 -11.05 -12.99
N GLY A 263 19.59 -10.47 -11.87
CA GLY A 263 20.51 -9.87 -10.91
C GLY A 263 21.14 -8.55 -11.31
N VAL A 264 20.63 -7.92 -12.37
CA VAL A 264 20.95 -6.54 -12.69
C VAL A 264 20.22 -5.60 -11.74
N GLU A 265 20.94 -4.61 -11.26
CA GLU A 265 20.42 -3.43 -10.59
C GLU A 265 20.49 -2.25 -11.54
N VAL A 266 19.42 -1.48 -11.60
CA VAL A 266 19.32 -0.27 -12.41
C VAL A 266 18.94 0.89 -11.52
N THR A 267 19.59 2.04 -11.71
CA THR A 267 19.22 3.29 -11.04
C THR A 267 19.21 4.40 -12.06
N ILE A 268 18.09 5.09 -12.17
CA ILE A 268 17.96 6.37 -12.85
C ILE A 268 18.03 7.45 -11.77
N GLY A 269 18.98 8.37 -11.90
CA GLY A 269 19.29 9.39 -10.90
C GLY A 269 20.08 10.55 -11.51
N ARG A 270 20.49 11.52 -10.69
CA ARG A 270 21.54 12.47 -11.08
C ARG A 270 22.86 12.11 -10.43
N ASP A 271 23.95 12.37 -11.15
CA ASP A 271 25.30 12.28 -10.58
C ASP A 271 25.61 13.52 -9.71
N LEU A 272 26.79 13.52 -9.06
CA LEU A 272 27.28 14.64 -8.26
C LEU A 272 27.44 15.95 -9.06
N GLY A 273 27.50 15.87 -10.39
CA GLY A 273 27.52 17.01 -11.31
C GLY A 273 26.13 17.50 -11.72
N GLY A 274 25.06 16.85 -11.25
CA GLY A 274 23.68 17.16 -11.59
C GLY A 274 23.25 16.62 -12.96
N THR A 275 24.04 15.78 -13.62
CA THR A 275 23.68 15.18 -14.92
C THR A 275 22.81 13.96 -14.70
N ALA A 276 21.68 13.87 -15.41
CA ALA A 276 20.80 12.70 -15.35
C ALA A 276 21.48 11.48 -16.00
N ARG A 277 21.42 10.32 -15.35
CA ARG A 277 22.07 9.08 -15.80
C ARG A 277 21.25 7.86 -15.44
N MET A 278 21.42 6.82 -16.25
CA MET A 278 21.10 5.45 -15.92
C MET A 278 22.38 4.70 -15.55
N THR A 279 22.43 4.18 -14.33
CA THR A 279 23.49 3.30 -13.84
C THR A 279 22.99 1.87 -13.86
N VAL A 280 23.75 0.97 -14.49
CA VAL A 280 23.47 -0.46 -14.54
C VAL A 280 24.61 -1.21 -13.86
N ARG A 281 24.27 -2.06 -12.89
CA ARG A 281 25.24 -2.81 -12.08
C ARG A 281 24.88 -4.29 -11.99
N GLN A 282 25.89 -5.16 -12.06
CA GLN A 282 25.76 -6.59 -11.74
C GLN A 282 27.06 -7.07 -11.11
N GLY A 283 27.06 -7.30 -9.78
CA GLY A 283 28.26 -7.61 -9.03
C GLY A 283 29.29 -6.47 -9.11
N THR A 284 30.48 -6.75 -9.67
CA THR A 284 31.55 -5.77 -9.87
C THR A 284 31.49 -5.04 -11.22
N ARG A 285 30.54 -5.39 -12.10
CA ARG A 285 30.36 -4.74 -13.40
C ARG A 285 29.44 -3.53 -13.21
N LEU A 286 29.83 -2.38 -13.74
CA LEU A 286 29.08 -1.13 -13.62
C LEU A 286 29.27 -0.31 -14.89
N SER A 287 28.15 0.12 -15.47
CA SER A 287 28.10 1.06 -16.59
C SER A 287 27.18 2.22 -16.25
N GLU A 288 27.48 3.39 -16.78
CA GLU A 288 26.67 4.60 -16.66
C GLU A 288 26.41 5.18 -18.04
N VAL A 289 25.15 5.46 -18.36
CA VAL A 289 24.74 6.05 -19.62
C VAL A 289 24.00 7.37 -19.34
N PRO A 290 24.37 8.49 -19.97
CA PRO A 290 23.67 9.76 -19.78
C PRO A 290 22.23 9.70 -20.31
N LEU A 291 21.33 10.39 -19.60
CA LEU A 291 19.93 10.58 -19.99
C LEU A 291 19.75 12.01 -20.53
N GLY A 292 19.94 12.18 -21.84
CA GLY A 292 19.71 13.45 -22.55
C GLY A 292 20.76 14.53 -22.34
#